data_AF-A0A7C1FBP5-F1
#
_entry.id   AF-A0A7C1FBP5-F1
#
_cell.length_a   1.000
_cell.length_b   1.000
_cell.length_c   1.000
_cell.angle_alpha   90.00
_cell.angle_beta   90.00
_cell.angle_gamma   90.00
#
_symmetry.space_group_name_H-M   'P 1'
#
loop_
_entity.id
_entity.type
_entity.pdbx_description
1 polymer ?
#
loop_
_entity_poly.entity_id
_entity_poly.type
_entity_poly.pdbx_seq_one_letter_code
_entity_poly.pdbx_strand_id
1 'polypeptide(L)' 'MAMKIKELISIVESLSVDIKTTLVEKILNSLHPSQKEIDALWAKEAEKRVKEIKTGKVKTIAGGKVFKEIQDKFYK' A
#
# COMPACT_ATOMS: atom_id res chain seq x y z
N MET A 1 -29.34 -11.24 -5.43
CA MET A 1 -29.67 -10.02 -6.19
C MET A 1 -28.37 -9.26 -6.39
N ALA A 2 -27.80 -9.29 -7.59
CA ALA A 2 -26.52 -8.63 -7.86
C ALA A 2 -26.81 -7.21 -8.35
N MET A 3 -26.49 -6.19 -7.54
CA MET A 3 -26.36 -4.83 -8.04
C MET A 3 -25.29 -4.85 -9.14
N LYS A 4 -25.57 -4.26 -10.30
CA LYS A 4 -24.59 -4.24 -11.39
C LYS A 4 -23.41 -3.37 -10.94
N ILE A 5 -22.18 -3.79 -11.22
CA ILE A 5 -20.95 -3.06 -10.82
C ILE A 5 -21.01 -1.57 -11.20
N LYS A 6 -21.61 -1.24 -12.35
CA LYS A 6 -21.79 0.15 -12.81
C LYS A 6 -22.66 0.98 -11.88
N GLU A 7 -23.72 0.41 -11.33
CA GLU A 7 -24.62 1.09 -10.39
C GLU A 7 -23.91 1.33 -9.05
N LEU A 8 -23.13 0.35 -8.59
CA LEU A 8 -22.31 0.49 -7.38
C LEU A 8 -21.27 1.60 -7.51
N ILE A 9 -20.56 1.66 -8.65
CA ILE A 9 -19.57 2.72 -8.91
C ILE A 9 -20.24 4.10 -8.89
N SER A 10 -21.39 4.25 -9.56
CA SER A 10 -22.12 5.51 -9.59
C SER A 10 -22.55 5.96 -8.18
N ILE A 11 -22.98 5.03 -7.32
CA ILE A 11 -23.27 5.32 -5.92
C ILE A 11 -22.01 5.81 -5.22
N VAL A 12 -20.90 5.10 -5.32
CA VAL A 12 -19.63 5.48 -4.66
C VAL A 12 -19.12 6.84 -5.14
N GLU A 13 -19.27 7.17 -6.43
CA GLU A 13 -18.89 8.46 -6.99
C GLU A 13 -19.73 9.62 -6.42
N SER A 14 -21.00 9.37 -6.08
CA SER A 14 -21.90 10.37 -5.50
C SER A 14 -21.70 10.65 -4.01
N LEU A 15 -20.96 9.80 -3.29
CA LEU A 15 -20.75 9.95 -1.85
C LEU A 15 -19.88 11.17 -1.51
N SER A 16 -19.98 11.67 -0.28
CA SER A 16 -19.04 12.66 0.25
C SER A 16 -17.66 12.03 0.50
N VAL A 17 -16.63 12.87 0.57
CA VAL A 17 -15.23 12.39 0.64
C VAL A 17 -14.94 11.58 1.89
N ASP A 18 -15.56 11.93 3.02
CA ASP A 18 -15.46 11.22 4.29
C ASP A 18 -16.00 9.79 4.19
N ILE A 19 -17.20 9.62 3.61
CA ILE A 19 -17.80 8.30 3.41
C ILE A 19 -16.98 7.47 2.42
N LYS A 20 -16.49 8.07 1.33
CA LYS A 20 -15.60 7.36 0.38
C LYS A 20 -14.35 6.85 1.07
N THR A 21 -13.75 7.65 1.94
CA THR A 21 -12.52 7.30 2.66
C THR A 21 -12.78 6.12 3.60
N THR A 22 -13.86 6.17 4.40
CA THR A 22 -14.26 5.04 5.27
C THR A 22 -14.56 3.77 4.47
N LEU A 23 -15.19 3.90 3.30
CA LEU A 23 -15.47 2.76 2.44
C LEU A 23 -14.18 2.12 1.90
N VAL A 24 -13.24 2.95 1.42
CA VAL A 24 -11.93 2.49 0.94
C VAL A 24 -11.19 1.76 2.05
N GLU A 25 -11.15 2.30 3.27
CA GLU A 25 -10.53 1.63 4.42
C GLU A 25 -11.14 0.24 4.69
N LYS A 26 -12.48 0.14 4.68
CA LYS A 26 -13.16 -1.16 4.87
C LYS A 26 -12.83 -2.16 3.76
N ILE A 27 -12.78 -1.70 2.51
CA ILE A 27 -12.42 -2.56 1.37
C ILE A 27 -10.97 -3.02 1.49
N LEU A 28 -10.03 -2.11 1.79
CA LEU A 28 -8.63 -2.44 1.98
C LEU A 28 -8.43 -3.46 3.11
N ASN A 29 -9.09 -3.25 4.26
CA ASN A 29 -9.05 -4.18 5.39
C ASN A 29 -9.66 -5.55 5.06
N SER A 30 -10.65 -5.60 4.16
CA SER A 30 -11.24 -6.86 3.71
C SER A 30 -10.32 -7.61 2.75
N LEU A 31 -9.69 -6.88 1.81
CA LEU A 31 -8.77 -7.46 0.83
C LEU A 31 -7.50 -7.96 1.52
N HIS A 32 -6.94 -7.15 2.41
CA HIS A 32 -5.73 -7.45 3.17
C HIS A 32 -6.03 -7.28 4.66
N PRO A 33 -6.63 -8.30 5.32
CA PRO A 33 -6.85 -8.24 6.75
C PRO A 33 -5.53 -8.06 7.48
N SER A 34 -5.50 -7.10 8.40
CA SER A 34 -4.31 -6.82 9.21
C SER A 34 -3.94 -8.06 10.01
N GLN A 35 -2.72 -8.55 9.82
CA GLN A 35 -2.19 -9.65 10.61
C GLN A 35 -1.29 -9.05 11.69
N LYS A 36 -1.89 -8.71 12.84
CA LYS A 36 -1.22 -7.94 13.90
C LYS A 36 0.17 -8.43 14.26
N GLU A 37 0.38 -9.75 14.28
CA GLU A 37 1.68 -10.35 14.55
C GLU A 37 2.71 -10.04 13.44
N ILE A 38 2.30 -10.16 12.18
CA ILE A 38 3.11 -9.82 11.00
C ILE A 38 3.37 -8.32 10.95
N ASP A 39 2.37 -7.49 11.25
CA ASP A 39 2.50 -6.03 11.29
C ASP A 39 3.53 -5.61 12.36
N ALA A 40 3.52 -6.25 13.53
CA ALA A 40 4.51 -6.02 14.57
C ALA A 40 5.93 -6.41 14.14
N LEU A 41 6.08 -7.52 13.41
CA LEU A 41 7.37 -7.94 12.85
C LEU A 41 7.86 -6.96 11.77
N TRP A 42 6.97 -6.48 10.90
CA TRP A 42 7.29 -5.44 9.91
C TRP A 42 7.72 -4.14 10.55
N ALA A 43 7.02 -3.67 11.58
CA ALA A 43 7.38 -2.46 12.31
C ALA A 43 8.79 -2.57 12.91
N LYS A 44 9.10 -3.72 13.54
CA LYS A 44 10.43 -3.99 14.10
C LYS A 44 11.52 -3.99 13.03
N GLU A 45 11.29 -4.65 11.89
CA GLU A 45 12.26 -4.71 10.80
C GLU A 45 12.44 -3.35 10.11
N ALA A 46 11.37 -2.57 9.95
CA ALA A 46 11.44 -1.21 9.40
C ALA A 46 12.32 -0.29 10.27
N GLU A 47 12.07 -0.25 11.58
CA GLU A 47 12.87 0.54 12.53
C GLU A 47 14.35 0.12 12.52
N LYS A 48 14.61 -1.19 12.52
CA LYS A 48 15.96 -1.73 12.41
C LYS A 48 16.63 -1.24 11.12
N ARG A 49 15.98 -1.36 9.95
CA ARG A 49 16.56 -0.93 8.66
C ARG A 49 16.83 0.56 8.62
N VAL A 50 15.94 1.39 9.15
CA VAL A 50 16.17 2.84 9.25
C VAL A 50 17.42 3.12 10.06
N LYS A 51 17.60 2.45 11.20
CA LYS A 51 18.81 2.60 12.02
C LYS A 51 20.06 2.18 11.26
N GLU A 52 20.06 1.00 10.63
CA GLU A 52 21.22 0.50 9.90
C GLU A 52 21.63 1.41 8.73
N ILE A 53 20.66 2.01 8.03
CA ILE A 53 20.91 3.01 6.99
C ILE A 53 21.53 4.27 7.60
N LYS A 54 20.92 4.82 8.67
CA LYS A 54 21.42 6.03 9.34
C LYS A 54 22.83 5.87 9.90
N THR A 55 23.19 4.68 10.38
CA THR A 55 24.53 4.39 10.91
C THR A 55 25.52 3.95 9.82
N GLY A 56 25.12 3.91 8.55
CA GLY A 56 25.99 3.47 7.45
C GLY A 56 26.39 1.99 7.52
N LYS A 57 25.67 1.18 8.31
CA LYS A 57 25.96 -0.26 8.49
C LYS A 57 25.61 -1.07 7.23
N VAL A 58 24.72 -0.55 6.39
CA VAL A 58 24.27 -1.19 5.15
C VAL A 58 24.48 -0.25 3.96
N LYS A 59 24.81 -0.84 2.81
CA LYS A 59 24.91 -0.13 1.54
C LYS A 59 23.52 0.05 0.94
N THR A 60 23.14 1.29 0.64
CA THR A 60 21.86 1.61 0.00
C THR A 60 22.01 1.65 -1.52
N ILE A 61 20.87 1.52 -2.20
CA ILE A 61 20.75 1.72 -3.65
C ILE A 61 19.89 2.95 -3.86
N ALA A 62 20.26 3.81 -4.81
CA ALA A 62 19.47 4.99 -5.14
C ALA A 62 18.08 4.58 -5.65
N GLY A 63 17.03 5.18 -5.09
CA GLY A 63 15.65 4.85 -5.45
C GLY A 63 15.36 5.01 -6.96
N GLY A 64 15.92 6.06 -7.59
CA GLY A 64 15.78 6.27 -9.04
C GLY A 64 16.32 5.12 -9.89
N LYS A 65 17.36 4.42 -9.43
CA LYS A 65 17.88 3.23 -10.11
C LYS A 65 16.86 2.09 -10.08
N VAL A 66 16.23 1.86 -8.92
CA VAL A 66 15.20 0.82 -8.73
C VAL A 66 14.00 1.08 -9.63
N PHE A 67 13.48 2.31 -9.66
CA PHE A 67 12.34 2.66 -10.52
C PHE A 67 12.65 2.50 -12.00
N LYS A 68 13.86 2.87 -12.43
CA LYS A 68 14.30 2.67 -13.82
C LYS A 68 14.31 1.18 -14.19
N GLU A 69 14.84 0.32 -13.33
CA GLU A 69 14.87 -1.14 -13.56
C GLU A 69 13.45 -1.74 -13.66
N ILE A 70 12.50 -1.28 -12.84
CA ILE A 70 11.09 -1.70 -12.92
C ILE A 70 10.48 -1.25 -14.25
N GLN A 71 10.70 0.01 -14.64
CA GLN A 71 10.18 0.55 -15.89
C GLN A 71 10.69 -0.24 -17.09
N ASP A 72 12.01 -0.51 -17.13
CA ASP A 72 12.65 -1.26 -18.18
C ASP A 72 12.14 -2.71 -18.29
N LYS A 73 11.71 -3.31 -17.18
CA LYS A 73 11.26 -4.71 -17.14
C LYS A 73 9.80 -4.90 -17.56
N PHE A 74 8.92 -3.96 -17.21
CA PHE A 74 7.46 -4.16 -17.34
C PHE A 74 6.78 -3.21 -18.33
N TYR A 75 7.45 -2.15 -18.76
CA TYR A 75 6.85 -1.08 -19.57
C TYR A 75 7.66 -0.74 -20.84
N LYS A 76 8.57 -1.63 -21.23
CA LYS A 76 9.23 -1.62 -22.55
C LYS A 76 8.57 -2.61 -23.49
#